data_AF-B3RVG2-F1
#
_entry.id   AF-B3RVG2-F1
#
_cell.length_a   1.000
_cell.length_b   1.000
_cell.length_c   1.000
_cell.angle_alpha   90.00
_cell.angle_beta   90.00
_cell.angle_gamma   90.00
#
_symmetry.space_group_name_H-M   'P 1'
#
loop_
_entity.id
_entity.type
_entity.pdbx_description
1 polymer ?
#
loop_
_entity_poly.entity_id
_entity_poly.type
_entity_poly.pdbx_seq_one_letter_code
_entity_poly.pdbx_strand_id
1 'polypeptide(L)'
;MSVYTTTRYNKNYQYLNCNMQTLPNGLGMGGQFDYFGLWIDAEYGKGHSMAGPKCTTYGSPQLSGNKTFEIDCLEVWSIGKKKKDDDNDNKRSILDQDPSAKALLELMGKKQHSEGLREPENN
;
A
#
# COMPACT_ATOMS: atom_id res chain seq x y z
N MET A 1 7.17 0.46 27.51
CA MET A 1 6.37 0.07 26.32
C MET A 1 4.90 0.22 26.70
N SER A 2 4.14 1.00 25.94
CA SER A 2 2.73 1.29 26.24
C SER A 2 1.85 0.88 25.06
N VAL A 3 0.66 0.35 25.34
CA VAL A 3 -0.33 -0.04 24.32
C VAL A 3 -1.56 0.83 24.51
N TYR A 4 -2.02 1.45 23.41
CA TYR A 4 -3.16 2.36 23.42
C TYR A 4 -4.30 1.77 22.59
N THR A 5 -5.32 1.27 23.26
CA THR A 5 -6.51 0.68 22.61
C THR A 5 -7.51 1.76 22.19
N THR A 6 -8.43 1.43 21.28
CA THR A 6 -9.51 2.36 20.89
C THR A 6 -10.29 2.90 22.09
N THR A 7 -10.54 4.22 22.09
CA THR A 7 -11.42 4.89 23.06
C THR A 7 -12.90 4.70 22.72
N ARG A 8 -13.20 4.21 21.50
CA ARG A 8 -14.54 4.12 20.89
C ARG A 8 -15.27 5.46 20.72
N TYR A 9 -14.60 6.58 20.95
CA TYR A 9 -15.21 7.92 20.82
C TYR A 9 -15.58 8.24 19.36
N ASN A 10 -14.79 7.75 18.40
CA ASN A 10 -15.03 7.93 16.97
C ASN A 10 -14.67 6.65 16.19
N LYS A 11 -14.90 6.66 14.88
CA LYS A 11 -14.62 5.54 13.97
C LYS A 11 -13.43 5.80 13.04
N ASN A 12 -12.61 6.80 13.35
CA ASN A 12 -11.50 7.26 12.49
C ASN A 12 -10.24 6.41 12.74
N TYR A 13 -10.37 5.09 12.60
CA TYR A 13 -9.34 4.14 13.02
C TYR A 13 -8.13 4.11 12.09
N GLN A 14 -8.37 3.97 10.79
CA GLN A 14 -7.30 3.95 9.81
C GLN A 14 -7.67 4.77 8.58
N TYR A 15 -6.63 5.20 7.90
CA TYR A 15 -6.66 5.71 6.55
C TYR A 15 -5.52 5.03 5.78
N LEU A 16 -5.82 4.54 4.58
CA LEU A 16 -4.79 4.02 3.68
C LEU A 16 -5.18 4.43 2.27
N ASN A 17 -4.25 5.07 1.58
CA ASN A 17 -4.45 5.52 0.22
C ASN A 17 -3.13 5.51 -0.56
N CYS A 18 -3.20 5.22 -1.85
CA CYS A 18 -2.04 5.12 -2.72
C CYS A 18 -2.44 5.49 -4.15
N ASN A 19 -1.52 6.09 -4.92
CA ASN A 19 -1.69 6.46 -6.32
C ASN A 19 -2.89 7.38 -6.63
N MET A 20 -3.35 8.18 -5.66
CA MET A 20 -4.40 9.17 -5.84
C MET A 20 -3.82 10.58 -6.00
N GLN A 21 -4.46 11.40 -6.83
CA GLN A 21 -4.03 12.80 -7.06
C GLN A 21 -4.64 13.80 -6.07
N THR A 22 -5.86 13.51 -5.59
CA THR A 22 -6.69 14.49 -4.87
C THR A 22 -6.71 14.28 -3.36
N LEU A 23 -6.23 13.14 -2.88
CA LEU A 23 -6.21 12.78 -1.47
C LEU A 23 -4.79 12.36 -1.07
N PRO A 24 -4.38 12.60 0.20
CA PRO A 24 -3.05 12.24 0.67
C PRO A 24 -2.76 10.75 0.44
N ASN A 25 -1.58 10.42 -0.08
CA ASN A 25 -1.15 9.04 -0.19
C ASN A 25 -0.31 8.69 1.03
N GLY A 26 -0.62 7.57 1.68
CA GLY A 26 0.04 7.14 2.90
C GLY A 26 -0.86 6.31 3.79
N LEU A 27 -0.37 6.07 5.00
CA LEU A 27 -1.05 5.33 6.05
C LEU A 27 -1.26 6.24 7.27
N GLY A 28 -2.51 6.45 7.65
CA GLY A 28 -2.90 7.15 8.87
C GLY A 28 -3.54 6.18 9.87
N MET A 29 -3.25 6.37 11.15
CA MET A 29 -3.94 5.70 12.25
C MET A 29 -4.45 6.72 13.25
N GLY A 30 -5.75 6.63 13.56
CA GLY A 30 -6.38 7.35 14.65
C GLY A 30 -6.43 8.85 14.44
N GLY A 31 -7.42 9.34 13.72
CA GLY A 31 -7.59 10.77 13.48
C GLY A 31 -8.05 11.08 12.06
N GLN A 32 -7.85 12.33 11.65
CA GLN A 32 -8.21 12.83 10.33
C GLN A 32 -6.97 13.41 9.65
N PHE A 33 -7.12 13.89 8.41
CA PHE A 33 -6.04 14.56 7.68
C PHE A 33 -5.35 15.61 8.54
N ASP A 34 -4.02 15.65 8.43
CA ASP A 34 -3.09 16.50 9.20
C ASP A 34 -3.06 16.29 10.73
N TYR A 35 -3.93 15.43 11.27
CA TYR A 35 -4.09 15.20 12.71
C TYR A 35 -4.20 13.71 13.06
N PHE A 36 -3.51 12.85 12.31
CA PHE A 36 -3.42 11.43 12.66
C PHE A 36 -2.51 11.24 13.88
N GLY A 37 -2.92 10.35 14.79
CA GLY A 37 -2.09 9.92 15.91
C GLY A 37 -0.78 9.27 15.46
N LEU A 38 -0.81 8.61 14.30
CA LEU A 38 0.36 8.19 13.53
C LEU A 38 0.09 8.34 12.04
N TRP A 39 0.99 8.98 11.32
CA TRP A 39 0.98 9.10 9.87
C TRP A 39 2.32 8.65 9.29
N ILE A 40 2.25 7.93 8.19
CA ILE A 40 3.38 7.53 7.35
C ILE A 40 3.05 7.97 5.93
N ASP A 41 3.92 8.80 5.36
CA ASP A 41 3.78 9.27 3.99
C ASP A 41 4.09 8.16 2.97
N ALA A 42 3.44 8.21 1.80
CA ALA A 42 3.66 7.25 0.71
C ALA A 42 5.06 7.32 0.08
N GLU A 43 5.81 8.41 0.26
CA GLU A 43 7.23 8.47 -0.14
C GLU A 43 8.14 7.60 0.74
N TYR A 44 7.58 6.95 1.78
CA TYR A 44 8.28 6.05 2.69
C TYR A 44 9.58 6.68 3.24
N GLY A 45 9.41 7.58 4.21
CA GLY A 45 10.56 8.21 4.86
C GLY A 45 10.17 9.32 5.82
N LYS A 46 9.01 9.94 5.63
CA LYS A 46 8.49 10.99 6.53
C LYS A 46 7.21 10.52 7.20
N GLY A 47 7.05 10.95 8.45
CA GLY A 47 5.84 10.70 9.21
C GLY A 47 5.57 11.80 10.23
N HIS A 48 4.39 11.72 10.84
CA HIS A 48 4.05 12.55 11.96
C HIS A 48 3.22 11.81 13.00
N SER A 49 3.25 12.29 14.24
CA SER A 49 2.39 11.85 15.32
C SER A 49 1.74 13.08 15.94
N MET A 50 0.50 13.33 15.56
CA MET A 50 -0.25 14.49 16.04
C MET A 50 -1.18 14.05 17.15
N ALA A 51 -0.79 14.39 18.39
CA ALA A 51 -1.58 14.16 19.58
C ALA A 51 -1.50 15.40 20.48
N GLY A 52 -2.59 16.15 20.58
CA GLY A 52 -2.67 17.34 21.43
C GLY A 52 -3.91 17.32 22.32
N PRO A 53 -3.80 17.03 23.63
CA PRO A 53 -2.71 16.34 24.34
C PRO A 53 -2.68 14.82 24.10
N LYS A 54 -3.78 14.26 23.59
CA LYS A 54 -3.93 12.85 23.23
C LYS A 54 -4.71 12.74 21.92
N CYS A 55 -4.39 11.75 21.10
CA CYS A 55 -5.24 11.34 19.99
C CYS A 55 -6.62 10.93 20.54
N THR A 56 -7.71 11.41 19.93
CA THR A 56 -9.06 11.10 20.40
C THR A 56 -9.47 9.65 20.14
N THR A 57 -8.96 9.03 19.07
CA THR A 57 -9.32 7.66 18.65
C THR A 57 -8.70 6.59 19.54
N TYR A 58 -7.43 6.75 19.93
CA TYR A 58 -6.69 5.75 20.73
C TYR A 58 -6.30 6.24 22.12
N GLY A 59 -6.48 7.51 22.44
CA GLY A 59 -6.03 8.07 23.72
C GLY A 59 -4.50 8.08 23.87
N SER A 60 -3.76 7.86 22.78
CA SER A 60 -2.31 7.86 22.77
C SER A 60 -1.76 9.28 22.87
N PRO A 61 -0.62 9.49 23.55
CA PRO A 61 0.15 10.71 23.41
C PRO A 61 0.84 10.73 22.05
N GLN A 62 1.69 11.74 21.84
CA GLN A 62 2.65 11.73 20.74
C GLN A 62 3.55 10.50 20.88
N LEU A 63 3.67 9.71 19.82
CA LEU A 63 4.42 8.45 19.83
C LEU A 63 5.92 8.62 19.58
N SER A 64 6.29 9.74 18.98
CA SER A 64 7.66 10.14 18.63
C SER A 64 8.18 11.24 19.57
N GLY A 65 9.50 11.49 19.56
CA GLY A 65 10.09 12.59 20.33
C GLY A 65 9.64 13.98 19.85
N ASN A 66 9.38 14.13 18.55
CA ASN A 66 8.87 15.34 17.91
C ASN A 66 7.61 15.04 17.09
N LYS A 67 6.82 16.07 16.77
CA LYS A 67 5.59 15.92 15.97
C LYS A 67 5.84 15.27 14.62
N THR A 68 6.95 15.61 13.96
CA THR A 68 7.39 15.01 12.70
C THR A 68 8.64 14.16 12.94
N PHE A 69 8.81 13.13 12.13
CA PHE A 69 9.95 12.22 12.22
C PHE A 69 10.30 11.63 10.85
N GLU A 70 11.50 11.09 10.76
CA GLU A 70 11.95 10.29 9.63
C GLU A 70 11.98 8.81 10.00
N ILE A 71 11.68 7.94 9.04
CA ILE A 71 11.61 6.50 9.22
C ILE A 71 12.92 5.89 8.72
N ASP A 72 13.63 5.21 9.63
CA ASP A 72 14.83 4.43 9.28
C ASP A 72 14.46 3.05 8.73
N CYS A 73 13.51 2.36 9.39
CA CYS A 73 13.02 1.05 8.97
C CYS A 73 11.52 0.90 9.28
N LEU A 74 10.77 0.30 8.35
CA LEU A 74 9.37 -0.05 8.52
C LEU A 74 9.18 -1.54 8.26
N GLU A 75 8.75 -2.28 9.29
CA GLU A 75 8.45 -3.71 9.19
C GLU A 75 6.94 -3.95 9.30
N VAL A 76 6.41 -4.82 8.44
CA VAL A 76 4.99 -5.19 8.45
C VAL A 76 4.87 -6.71 8.58
N TRP A 77 4.18 -7.13 9.62
CA TRP A 77 4.00 -8.53 9.97
C TRP A 77 2.55 -8.95 9.74
N SER A 78 2.34 -10.09 9.07
CA SER A 78 1.02 -10.72 8.97
C SER A 78 1.00 -12.02 9.77
N ILE A 79 -0.12 -12.29 10.45
CA ILE A 79 -0.32 -13.50 11.24
C ILE A 79 -1.35 -14.36 10.51
N GLY A 80 -1.01 -15.63 10.27
CA GLY A 80 -1.92 -16.60 9.66
C GLY A 80 -1.33 -17.27 8.42
N LYS A 81 -2.09 -18.19 7.84
CA LYS A 81 -1.72 -18.83 6.57
C LYS A 81 -1.74 -17.75 5.49
N LYS A 82 -0.66 -17.66 4.69
CA LYS A 82 -0.71 -16.91 3.43
C LYS A 82 -1.95 -17.39 2.68
N LYS A 83 -2.83 -16.47 2.32
CA LYS A 83 -3.86 -16.79 1.33
C LYS A 83 -3.08 -17.35 0.15
N LYS A 84 -3.46 -18.54 -0.33
CA LYS A 84 -3.07 -18.90 -1.69
C LYS A 84 -3.57 -17.74 -2.51
N ASP A 85 -2.67 -17.07 -3.22
CA ASP A 85 -3.13 -16.23 -4.31
C ASP A 85 -4.09 -17.13 -5.08
N ASP A 86 -5.31 -16.67 -5.36
CA ASP A 86 -6.02 -17.18 -6.52
C ASP A 86 -5.13 -16.73 -7.69
N ASP A 87 -4.04 -17.46 -7.88
CA ASP A 87 -3.37 -17.62 -9.14
C ASP A 87 -4.47 -18.16 -10.03
N ASN A 88 -5.18 -17.21 -10.61
CA ASN A 88 -5.75 -17.36 -11.91
C ASN A 88 -4.62 -17.98 -12.75
N ASP A 89 -4.63 -19.31 -12.86
CA ASP A 89 -3.81 -20.20 -13.71
C ASP A 89 -3.91 -19.83 -15.21
N ASN A 90 -4.35 -18.61 -15.49
CA ASN A 90 -4.63 -18.04 -16.78
C ASN A 90 -4.04 -16.62 -16.89
N LYS A 91 -2.94 -16.33 -16.20
CA LYS A 91 -2.01 -15.25 -16.61
C LYS A 91 -1.31 -15.68 -17.92
N ARG A 92 -2.09 -15.89 -18.98
CA ARG A 92 -1.58 -15.84 -20.34
C ARG A 92 -0.92 -14.48 -20.52
N SER A 93 0.15 -14.43 -21.30
CA SER A 93 0.85 -13.17 -21.56
C SER A 93 -0.17 -12.12 -22.03
N ILE A 94 0.05 -10.84 -21.73
CA ILE A 94 -0.80 -9.78 -22.29
C ILE A 94 -0.81 -9.82 -23.84
N LEU A 95 0.24 -10.42 -24.41
CA LEU A 95 0.40 -10.70 -25.83
C LEU A 95 -0.53 -11.80 -26.35
N ASP A 96 -0.99 -12.70 -25.47
CA ASP A 96 -1.92 -13.78 -25.79
C ASP A 96 -3.39 -13.34 -25.58
N GLN A 97 -3.60 -12.29 -24.78
CA GLN A 97 -4.93 -11.75 -24.50
C GLN A 97 -5.45 -10.83 -25.60
N ASP A 98 -4.58 -10.09 -26.30
CA ASP A 98 -4.98 -9.15 -27.34
C ASP A 98 -4.03 -9.16 -28.57
N PRO A 99 -4.40 -9.87 -29.65
CA PRO A 99 -3.64 -9.89 -30.91
C PRO A 99 -3.49 -8.52 -31.56
N SER A 100 -4.44 -7.61 -31.32
CA SER A 100 -4.42 -6.23 -31.85
C SER A 100 -3.31 -5.41 -31.20
N ALA A 101 -3.12 -5.57 -29.88
CA ALA A 101 -2.04 -4.92 -29.14
C ALA A 101 -0.66 -5.39 -29.61
N LYS A 102 -0.52 -6.67 -29.96
CA LYS A 102 0.71 -7.22 -30.56
C LYS A 102 1.03 -6.56 -31.91
N ALA A 103 0.04 -6.45 -32.79
CA ALA A 103 0.22 -5.81 -34.10
C ALA A 103 0.61 -4.33 -33.98
N LEU A 104 0.03 -3.60 -33.03
CA LEU A 104 0.38 -2.21 -32.74
C LEU A 104 1.82 -2.05 -32.26
N LEU A 105 2.31 -2.94 -31.39
CA LEU A 105 3.70 -2.92 -30.91
C LEU A 105 4.71 -3.14 -32.05
N GLU A 106 4.41 -4.07 -32.96
CA GLU A 106 5.22 -4.30 -34.17
C GLU A 106 5.21 -3.08 -35.09
N LEU A 107 4.04 -2.46 -35.31
CA LEU A 107 3.91 -1.26 -36.15
C LEU A 107 4.66 -0.05 -35.55
N MET A 108 4.76 0.03 -34.22
CA MET A 108 5.57 1.01 -33.50
C MET A 108 7.08 0.69 -33.48
N GLY A 109 7.53 -0.36 -34.16
CA GLY A 109 8.94 -0.75 -34.26
C GLY A 109 9.51 -1.44 -33.00
N LYS A 110 8.66 -1.80 -32.04
CA LYS A 110 9.06 -2.55 -30.84
C LYS A 110 9.10 -4.04 -31.17
N LYS A 111 10.24 -4.52 -31.67
CA LYS A 111 10.43 -5.94 -32.01
C LYS A 111 10.39 -6.82 -30.76
N GLN A 112 9.63 -7.90 -30.78
CA GLN A 112 9.58 -8.85 -29.67
C GLN A 112 10.89 -9.65 -29.63
N HIS A 113 11.55 -9.67 -28.47
CA HIS A 113 12.84 -10.36 -28.27
C HIS A 113 12.74 -11.60 -27.37
N SER A 114 11.55 -11.92 -26.85
CA SER A 114 11.33 -13.10 -26.01
C SER A 114 10.04 -13.78 -26.46
N GLU A 115 10.16 -14.80 -27.28
CA GLU A 115 9.17 -15.88 -27.28
C GLU A 115 9.58 -16.77 -26.12
N GLY A 116 9.04 -16.50 -24.92
CA GLY A 116 9.31 -17.33 -23.74
C GLY A 116 9.08 -18.82 -24.06
N LEU A 117 9.86 -19.70 -23.43
CA LEU A 117 9.70 -21.16 -23.54
C LEU A 117 8.22 -21.52 -23.33
N ARG A 118 7.54 -21.91 -24.40
CA ARG A 118 6.14 -22.36 -24.37
C ARG A 118 6.15 -23.85 -24.04
N GLU A 119 5.46 -24.26 -22.99
CA GLU A 119 5.22 -25.69 -22.75
C GLU A 119 4.34 -26.23 -23.89
N PRO A 120 4.66 -27.41 -24.45
CA PRO A 120 3.86 -27.97 -25.54
C PRO A 120 2.46 -28.33 -25.02
N GLU A 121 1.43 -28.02 -25.82
CA GLU A 121 0.07 -28.43 -25.50
C GLU A 121 -0.03 -29.96 -25.56
N ASN A 122 -0.24 -30.59 -24.40
CA ASN A 122 -0.61 -32.00 -24.32
C ASN A 122 -2.01 -32.16 -24.94
N ASN A 123 -2.06 -32.87 -26.05
CA ASN A 123 -3.29 -33.31 -26.73
C ASN A 123 -3.82 -34.61 -26.11
#